data_AF-A0A3L7R331-F1
#
_entry.id   AF-A0A3L7R331-F1
#
_cell.length_a   1.000
_cell.length_b   1.000
_cell.length_c   1.000
_cell.angle_alpha   90.00
_cell.angle_beta   90.00
_cell.angle_gamma   90.00
#
_symmetry.space_group_name_H-M   'P 1'
#
loop_
_entity.id
_entity.type
_entity.pdbx_description
1 polymer ?
#
loop_
_entity_poly.entity_id
_entity_poly.type
_entity_poly.pdbx_seq_one_letter_code
_entity_poly.pdbx_strand_id
1 'polypeptide(L)'
;MNILPMKNVPPAATNWRLIGIKCFVIFHIIVLVCCGVPGSFPLKDRLLQVLNPYALRVGLWQYWNMFAPEPFSLNAYLEAEIEFADGTKSVWSFPQMSKMGYFERMCSERYRKWAVDEIRLDEKSLFWADTARYVARKAQTDPSNPPHIVSLRRHWHVIEDPNLAFVPVGSRVLASRFQTYRFYRYEVHAEDVL
;
A
#
# COMPACT_ATOMS: atom_id res chain seq x y z
N MET A 1 66.31 43.70 -14.30
CA MET A 1 64.85 43.52 -14.09
C MET A 1 64.54 42.06 -14.37
N ASN A 2 64.62 41.20 -13.35
CA ASN A 2 64.40 39.75 -13.50
C ASN A 2 62.91 39.45 -13.39
N ILE A 3 62.32 38.98 -14.48
CA ILE A 3 60.94 38.48 -14.50
C ILE A 3 61.01 37.04 -13.99
N LEU A 4 60.44 36.77 -12.82
CA LEU A 4 60.31 35.42 -12.29
C LEU A 4 59.40 34.59 -13.21
N PRO A 5 59.75 33.34 -13.55
CA PRO A 5 58.90 32.50 -14.38
C PRO A 5 57.61 32.14 -13.62
N MET A 6 56.46 32.31 -14.26
CA MET A 6 55.19 31.83 -13.74
C MET A 6 55.27 30.32 -13.52
N LYS A 7 55.13 29.91 -12.26
CA LYS A 7 55.06 28.50 -11.86
C LYS A 7 53.80 27.90 -12.49
N ASN A 8 53.96 27.05 -13.50
CA ASN A 8 52.88 26.24 -14.04
C ASN A 8 52.30 25.39 -12.90
N VAL A 9 51.09 25.73 -12.45
CA VAL A 9 50.36 24.91 -11.49
C VAL A 9 49.83 23.70 -12.26
N PRO A 10 50.29 22.46 -11.94
CA PRO A 10 49.75 21.28 -12.60
C PRO A 10 48.25 21.17 -12.30
N PRO A 11 47.42 20.73 -13.26
CA PRO A 11 46.00 20.50 -13.00
C PRO A 11 45.87 19.53 -11.82
N ALA A 12 45.03 19.89 -10.84
CA ALA A 12 44.84 19.09 -9.64
C ALA A 12 44.51 17.65 -10.04
N ALA A 13 45.33 16.68 -9.60
CA ALA A 13 45.12 15.28 -9.93
C ALA A 13 43.71 14.85 -9.52
N THR A 14 42.94 14.34 -10.48
CA THR A 14 41.55 13.93 -10.27
C THR A 14 41.48 12.87 -9.18
N ASN A 15 40.92 13.24 -8.03
CA ASN A 15 40.76 12.31 -6.92
C ASN A 15 39.53 11.42 -7.15
N TRP A 16 39.73 10.31 -7.86
CA TRP A 16 38.69 9.34 -8.20
C TRP A 16 37.91 8.83 -6.98
N ARG A 17 38.55 8.74 -5.82
CA ARG A 17 37.87 8.36 -4.56
C ARG A 17 36.83 9.38 -4.17
N LEU A 18 37.20 10.67 -4.23
CA LEU A 18 36.29 11.76 -3.92
C LEU A 18 35.15 11.84 -4.94
N ILE A 19 35.41 11.57 -6.22
CA ILE A 19 34.37 11.49 -7.25
C ILE A 19 33.39 10.36 -6.93
N GLY A 20 33.89 9.16 -6.61
CA GLY A 20 33.04 8.03 -6.23
C GLY A 20 32.13 8.33 -5.04
N ILE A 21 32.68 8.94 -3.97
CA ILE A 21 31.90 9.35 -2.79
C ILE A 21 30.83 10.39 -3.19
N LYS A 22 31.19 11.39 -3.99
CA LYS A 22 30.24 12.41 -4.46
C LYS A 22 29.10 11.80 -5.27
N CYS A 23 29.40 10.90 -6.21
CA CYS A 23 28.39 10.22 -7.00
C CYS A 23 27.45 9.38 -6.11
N PHE A 24 28.01 8.64 -5.15
CA PHE A 24 27.23 7.86 -4.19
C PHE A 24 26.27 8.75 -3.38
N VAL A 25 26.77 9.85 -2.82
CA VAL A 25 25.96 10.78 -2.01
C VAL A 25 24.89 11.44 -2.86
N ILE A 26 25.23 11.95 -4.05
CA ILE A 26 24.28 12.60 -4.96
C ILE A 26 23.18 11.62 -5.35
N PHE A 27 23.53 10.38 -5.68
CA PHE A 27 22.56 9.34 -6.02
C PHE A 27 21.58 9.08 -4.86
N HIS A 28 22.07 8.94 -3.62
CA HIS A 28 21.21 8.73 -2.45
C HIS A 28 20.33 9.94 -2.14
N ILE A 29 20.86 11.16 -2.32
CA ILE A 29 20.04 12.38 -2.20
C ILE A 29 18.92 12.37 -3.24
N ILE A 30 19.19 11.99 -4.49
CA ILE A 30 18.16 11.89 -5.53
C ILE A 30 17.09 10.86 -5.13
N VAL A 31 17.49 9.68 -4.65
CA VAL A 31 16.55 8.65 -4.18
C VAL A 31 15.69 9.18 -3.04
N LEU A 32 16.30 9.78 -2.02
CA LEU A 32 15.60 10.33 -0.86
C LEU A 32 14.65 11.46 -1.25
N VAL A 33 15.05 12.36 -2.14
CA VAL A 33 14.19 13.45 -2.63
C VAL A 33 13.03 12.89 -3.43
N CYS A 34 13.27 11.93 -4.32
CA CYS A 34 12.19 11.29 -5.10
C CYS A 34 11.17 10.57 -4.20
N CYS A 35 11.62 9.87 -3.15
CA CYS A 35 10.74 9.21 -2.20
C CYS A 35 10.08 10.18 -1.20
N GLY A 36 10.76 11.27 -0.84
CA GLY A 36 10.34 12.18 0.22
C GLY A 36 9.45 13.35 -0.20
N VAL A 37 9.59 13.85 -1.43
CA VAL A 37 8.83 15.01 -1.90
C VAL A 37 7.35 14.65 -2.08
N PRO A 38 6.39 15.39 -1.49
CA PRO A 38 4.96 15.12 -1.65
C PRO A 38 4.47 15.45 -3.06
N GLY A 39 3.32 14.86 -3.44
CA GLY A 39 2.68 15.05 -4.75
C GLY A 39 3.28 14.20 -5.87
N SER A 40 2.58 14.13 -7.00
CA SER A 40 3.01 13.41 -8.20
C SER A 40 3.26 14.39 -9.35
N PHE A 41 4.32 14.14 -10.10
CA PHE A 41 4.62 14.85 -11.34
C PHE A 41 5.43 13.94 -12.27
N PRO A 42 5.31 14.09 -13.60
CA PRO A 42 5.75 13.06 -14.55
C PRO A 42 7.21 12.62 -14.43
N LEU A 43 8.11 13.55 -14.08
CA LEU A 43 9.53 13.24 -13.91
C LEU A 43 9.77 12.35 -12.69
N LYS A 44 9.16 12.68 -11.55
CA LYS A 44 9.27 11.90 -10.32
C LYS A 44 8.73 10.50 -10.53
N ASP A 45 7.56 10.36 -11.16
CA ASP A 45 6.92 9.06 -11.36
C ASP A 45 7.79 8.15 -12.23
N ARG A 46 8.41 8.69 -13.30
CA ARG A 46 9.37 7.95 -14.13
C ARG A 46 10.64 7.57 -13.36
N LEU A 47 11.19 8.47 -12.55
CA LEU A 47 12.36 8.17 -11.72
C LEU A 47 12.05 7.07 -10.70
N LEU A 48 10.89 7.16 -10.04
CA LEU A 48 10.46 6.15 -9.05
C LEU A 48 10.22 4.77 -9.68
N GLN A 49 9.75 4.68 -10.93
CA GLN A 49 9.65 3.38 -11.62
C GLN A 49 10.99 2.64 -11.69
N VAL A 50 12.10 3.38 -11.85
CA VAL A 50 13.45 2.81 -11.93
C VAL A 50 14.10 2.69 -10.54
N LEU A 51 13.90 3.67 -9.67
CA LEU A 51 14.56 3.75 -8.36
C LEU A 51 13.86 2.92 -7.28
N ASN A 52 12.55 2.63 -7.39
CA ASN A 52 11.80 1.92 -6.36
C ASN A 52 12.37 0.54 -6.01
N PRO A 53 12.75 -0.34 -6.96
CA PRO A 53 13.34 -1.64 -6.62
C PRO A 53 14.61 -1.51 -5.77
N TYR A 54 15.44 -0.50 -6.08
CA TYR A 54 16.62 -0.18 -5.28
C TYR A 54 16.22 0.35 -3.90
N ALA A 55 15.38 1.40 -3.85
CA ALA A 55 14.95 2.04 -2.62
C ALA A 55 14.28 1.06 -1.64
N LEU A 56 13.46 0.14 -2.14
CA LEU A 56 12.84 -0.93 -1.34
C LEU A 56 13.89 -1.89 -0.78
N ARG A 57 14.88 -2.29 -1.58
CA ARG A 57 15.93 -3.25 -1.16
C ARG A 57 16.83 -2.68 -0.07
N VAL A 58 17.14 -1.39 -0.12
CA VAL A 58 17.99 -0.72 0.89
C VAL A 58 17.19 -0.03 1.99
N GLY A 59 15.85 -0.16 2.01
CA GLY A 59 14.99 0.41 3.06
C GLY A 59 14.84 1.95 3.00
N LEU A 60 15.14 2.56 1.86
CA LEU A 60 15.00 4.01 1.64
C LEU A 60 13.62 4.40 1.09
N TRP A 61 12.78 3.43 0.73
CA TRP A 61 11.43 3.70 0.25
C TRP A 61 10.59 4.31 1.37
N GLN A 62 10.00 5.47 1.10
CA GLN A 62 9.13 6.20 2.01
C GLN A 62 7.90 6.68 1.24
N TYR A 63 6.74 6.62 1.88
CA TYR A 63 5.49 7.08 1.30
C TYR A 63 4.83 8.06 2.27
N TRP A 64 4.84 9.34 1.88
CA TRP A 64 4.44 10.47 2.73
C TRP A 64 3.05 11.02 2.42
N ASN A 65 2.27 10.34 1.57
CA ASN A 65 0.93 10.79 1.17
C ASN A 65 -0.12 10.76 2.31
N MET A 66 0.26 10.28 3.50
CA MET A 66 -0.61 10.30 4.67
C MET A 66 -0.82 11.74 5.19
N PHE A 67 0.01 12.69 4.76
CA PHE A 67 -0.07 14.11 5.07
C PHE A 67 -0.31 14.92 3.78
N ALA A 68 -0.80 16.15 3.94
CA ALA A 68 -1.10 17.12 2.87
C ALA A 68 -0.09 17.10 1.69
N PRO A 69 -0.51 17.39 0.44
CA PRO A 69 -1.76 18.08 0.07
C PRO A 69 -2.97 17.17 -0.21
N GLU A 70 -2.78 15.88 -0.47
CA GLU A 70 -3.85 14.96 -0.87
C GLU A 70 -4.05 13.88 0.20
N PRO A 71 -4.83 14.16 1.26
CA PRO A 71 -5.17 13.13 2.24
C PRO A 71 -5.98 12.02 1.57
N PHE A 72 -5.98 10.85 2.20
CA PHE A 72 -6.71 9.69 1.69
C PHE A 72 -8.21 10.01 1.54
N SER A 73 -8.68 10.06 0.28
CA SER A 73 -10.06 10.42 -0.09
C SER A 73 -10.93 9.18 -0.34
N LEU A 74 -10.56 8.04 0.22
CA LEU A 74 -11.26 6.78 0.03
C LEU A 74 -11.60 6.15 1.39
N ASN A 75 -12.87 5.88 1.62
CA ASN A 75 -13.28 4.98 2.68
C ASN A 75 -13.50 3.59 2.08
N ALA A 76 -12.73 2.59 2.49
CA ALA A 76 -12.82 1.26 1.92
C ALA A 76 -12.70 0.16 2.98
N TYR A 77 -13.31 -0.98 2.68
CA TYR A 77 -13.15 -2.22 3.45
C TYR A 77 -13.24 -3.44 2.53
N LEU A 78 -12.73 -4.56 3.03
CA LEU A 78 -12.68 -5.83 2.33
C LEU A 78 -13.58 -6.83 3.04
N GLU A 79 -14.31 -7.62 2.27
CA GLU A 79 -15.08 -8.77 2.75
C GLU A 79 -14.76 -10.00 1.91
N ALA A 80 -15.01 -11.17 2.49
CA ALA A 80 -14.99 -12.44 1.78
C ALA A 80 -16.35 -13.14 1.96
N GLU A 81 -16.99 -13.47 0.86
CA GLU A 81 -18.16 -14.35 0.84
C GLU A 81 -17.66 -15.79 0.70
N ILE A 82 -18.10 -16.64 1.61
CA ILE A 82 -17.69 -18.04 1.70
C ILE A 82 -18.93 -18.88 1.42
N GLU A 83 -18.80 -19.83 0.50
CA GLU A 83 -19.79 -20.89 0.30
C GLU A 83 -19.22 -22.19 0.88
N PHE A 84 -20.05 -22.94 1.58
CA PHE A 84 -19.69 -24.21 2.19
C PHE A 84 -20.23 -25.39 1.36
N ALA A 85 -19.72 -26.59 1.62
CA ALA A 85 -20.07 -27.80 0.88
C ALA A 85 -21.59 -28.12 0.91
N ASP A 86 -22.29 -27.77 2.00
CA ASP A 86 -23.74 -27.92 2.13
C ASP A 86 -24.57 -26.85 1.39
N GLY A 87 -23.90 -25.89 0.74
CA GLY A 87 -24.52 -24.77 0.02
C GLY A 87 -24.85 -23.57 0.90
N THR A 88 -24.57 -23.63 2.21
CA THR A 88 -24.72 -22.45 3.08
C THR A 88 -23.67 -21.40 2.74
N LYS A 89 -23.99 -20.14 3.07
CA LYS A 89 -23.12 -19.00 2.81
C LYS A 89 -22.85 -18.21 4.08
N SER A 90 -21.62 -17.74 4.23
CA SER A 90 -21.24 -16.80 5.28
C SER A 90 -20.42 -15.64 4.71
N VAL A 91 -20.36 -14.54 5.47
CA VAL A 91 -19.51 -13.40 5.13
C VAL A 91 -18.48 -13.24 6.22
N TRP A 92 -17.21 -13.31 5.84
CA TRP A 92 -16.09 -13.02 6.71
C TRP A 92 -15.61 -11.58 6.47
N SER A 93 -15.56 -10.80 7.55
CA SER A 93 -15.14 -9.40 7.51
C SER A 93 -13.71 -9.26 8.00
N PHE A 94 -12.87 -8.58 7.23
CA PHE A 94 -11.57 -8.12 7.71
C PHE A 94 -11.74 -7.06 8.82
N PRO A 95 -10.70 -6.80 9.63
CA PRO A 95 -10.76 -5.78 10.68
C PRO A 95 -11.24 -4.40 10.19
N GLN A 96 -12.41 -3.97 10.68
CA GLN A 96 -13.00 -2.67 10.39
C GLN A 96 -12.90 -1.77 11.61
N MET A 97 -11.99 -0.80 11.55
CA MET A 97 -11.67 0.06 12.70
C MET A 97 -12.90 0.76 13.30
N SER A 98 -13.86 1.16 12.47
CA SER A 98 -15.10 1.79 12.91
C SER A 98 -15.97 0.89 13.82
N LYS A 99 -15.82 -0.43 13.74
CA LYS A 99 -16.60 -1.42 14.51
C LYS A 99 -15.86 -1.97 15.73
N MET A 100 -14.61 -1.56 15.95
CA MET A 100 -13.72 -2.12 16.96
C MET A 100 -13.51 -1.20 18.16
N GLY A 101 -13.22 -1.79 19.33
CA GLY A 101 -12.78 -1.07 20.52
C GLY A 101 -11.35 -0.53 20.40
N TYR A 102 -10.94 0.41 21.25
CA TYR A 102 -9.64 1.10 21.12
C TYR A 102 -8.41 0.17 21.09
N PHE A 103 -8.35 -0.80 22.00
CA PHE A 103 -7.22 -1.73 22.07
C PHE A 103 -7.18 -2.68 20.85
N GLU A 104 -8.35 -3.17 20.44
CA GLU A 104 -8.49 -4.03 19.27
C GLU A 104 -8.06 -3.31 17.99
N ARG A 105 -8.39 -2.01 17.85
CA ARG A 105 -7.92 -1.18 16.73
C ARG A 105 -6.40 -1.15 16.65
N MET A 106 -5.73 -0.92 17.79
CA MET A 106 -4.27 -0.86 17.86
C MET A 106 -3.63 -2.19 17.41
N CYS A 107 -4.15 -3.32 17.89
CA CYS A 107 -3.65 -4.65 17.52
C CYS A 107 -3.97 -5.01 16.06
N SER A 108 -5.09 -4.51 15.53
CA SER A 108 -5.58 -4.87 14.20
C SER A 108 -5.08 -3.96 13.07
N GLU A 109 -4.34 -2.89 13.36
CA GLU A 109 -3.94 -1.90 12.34
C GLU A 109 -3.11 -2.52 11.22
N ARG A 110 -2.25 -3.51 11.53
CA ARG A 110 -1.50 -4.24 10.49
C ARG A 110 -2.42 -5.01 9.54
N TYR A 111 -3.45 -5.64 10.07
CA TYR A 111 -4.44 -6.37 9.27
C TYR A 111 -5.34 -5.42 8.48
N ARG A 112 -5.69 -4.25 9.03
CA ARG A 112 -6.41 -3.21 8.30
C ARG A 112 -5.59 -2.69 7.13
N LYS A 113 -4.31 -2.36 7.33
CA LYS A 113 -3.40 -1.95 6.25
C LYS A 113 -3.31 -3.00 5.16
N TRP A 114 -3.08 -4.25 5.54
CA TRP A 114 -3.02 -5.35 4.59
C TRP A 114 -4.32 -5.50 3.78
N ALA A 115 -5.48 -5.49 4.43
CA ALA A 115 -6.77 -5.68 3.76
C ALA A 115 -7.19 -4.47 2.89
N VAL A 116 -7.02 -3.26 3.42
CA VAL A 116 -7.56 -2.02 2.84
C VAL A 116 -6.54 -1.31 1.96
N ASP A 117 -5.25 -1.34 2.28
CA ASP A 117 -4.25 -0.55 1.55
C ASP A 117 -3.54 -1.42 0.48
N GLU A 118 -3.53 -2.74 0.64
CA GLU A 118 -2.82 -3.67 -0.26
C GLU A 118 -3.75 -4.61 -1.03
N ILE A 119 -4.35 -5.61 -0.38
CA ILE A 119 -5.01 -6.75 -1.07
C ILE A 119 -6.12 -6.34 -2.03
N ARG A 120 -6.87 -5.28 -1.75
CA ARG A 120 -7.98 -4.84 -2.61
C ARG A 120 -7.54 -4.30 -3.99
N LEU A 121 -6.25 -4.03 -4.18
CA LEU A 121 -5.70 -3.44 -5.40
C LEU A 121 -5.39 -4.52 -6.44
N ASP A 122 -5.66 -4.20 -7.71
CA ASP A 122 -5.49 -5.15 -8.82
C ASP A 122 -4.00 -5.49 -9.06
N GLU A 123 -3.07 -4.59 -8.71
CA GLU A 123 -1.63 -4.86 -8.79
C GLU A 123 -1.16 -5.91 -7.77
N LYS A 124 -1.98 -6.23 -6.77
CA LYS A 124 -1.68 -7.20 -5.71
C LYS A 124 -2.36 -8.56 -5.96
N SER A 125 -2.81 -8.80 -7.20
CA SER A 125 -3.52 -10.03 -7.58
C SER A 125 -2.78 -11.33 -7.28
N LEU A 126 -1.44 -11.29 -7.26
CA LEU A 126 -0.60 -12.41 -6.85
C LEU A 126 -0.95 -12.96 -5.46
N PHE A 127 -1.41 -12.11 -4.54
CA PHE A 127 -1.71 -12.49 -3.15
C PHE A 127 -3.17 -12.87 -2.92
N TRP A 128 -4.03 -12.80 -3.93
CA TRP A 128 -5.47 -13.05 -3.76
C TRP A 128 -5.77 -14.51 -3.42
N ALA A 129 -5.07 -15.45 -4.06
CA ALA A 129 -5.18 -16.88 -3.75
C ALA A 129 -4.83 -17.15 -2.28
N ASP A 130 -3.67 -16.68 -1.83
CA ASP A 130 -3.22 -16.87 -0.44
C ASP A 130 -4.15 -16.18 0.57
N THR A 131 -4.71 -15.03 0.21
CA THR A 131 -5.71 -14.35 1.04
C THR A 131 -7.00 -15.16 1.13
N ALA A 132 -7.47 -15.74 0.03
CA ALA A 132 -8.64 -16.61 0.02
C ALA A 132 -8.40 -17.89 0.85
N ARG A 133 -7.22 -18.51 0.75
CA ARG A 133 -6.81 -19.65 1.58
C ARG A 133 -6.75 -19.29 3.06
N TYR A 134 -6.20 -18.13 3.41
CA TYR A 134 -6.21 -17.62 4.77
C TYR A 134 -7.65 -17.49 5.31
N VAL A 135 -8.56 -16.91 4.51
CA VAL A 135 -9.97 -16.80 4.89
C VAL A 135 -10.61 -18.17 5.05
N ALA A 136 -10.39 -19.11 4.13
CA ALA A 136 -10.92 -20.46 4.22
C ALA A 136 -10.50 -21.15 5.53
N ARG A 137 -9.21 -21.08 5.90
CA ARG A 137 -8.71 -21.60 7.19
C ARG A 137 -9.33 -20.92 8.41
N LYS A 138 -9.61 -19.62 8.32
CA LYS A 138 -10.27 -18.89 9.42
C LYS A 138 -11.76 -19.19 9.52
N ALA A 139 -12.41 -19.51 8.41
CA ALA A 139 -13.82 -19.86 8.36
C ALA A 139 -14.09 -21.33 8.70
N GLN A 140 -13.09 -22.20 8.50
CA GLN A 140 -13.15 -23.62 8.86
C GLN A 140 -13.41 -23.79 10.35
N THR A 141 -14.67 -24.02 10.70
CA THR A 141 -15.09 -24.32 12.08
C THR A 141 -15.52 -25.78 12.21
N ASP A 142 -16.12 -26.34 11.15
CA ASP A 142 -16.65 -27.70 11.11
C ASP A 142 -16.01 -28.52 9.96
N PRO A 143 -15.19 -29.55 10.26
CA PRO A 143 -14.62 -30.47 9.27
C PRO A 143 -15.64 -31.16 8.35
N SER A 144 -16.87 -31.33 8.80
CA SER A 144 -17.92 -31.98 8.01
C SER A 144 -18.54 -31.07 6.95
N ASN A 145 -18.39 -29.75 7.08
CA ASN A 145 -18.88 -28.75 6.13
C ASN A 145 -17.78 -27.73 5.77
N PRO A 146 -16.78 -28.13 4.98
CA PRO A 146 -15.67 -27.24 4.65
C PRO A 146 -16.09 -26.12 3.67
N PRO A 147 -15.46 -24.94 3.76
CA PRO A 147 -15.50 -23.93 2.71
C PRO A 147 -15.03 -24.53 1.38
N HIS A 148 -15.81 -24.37 0.32
CA HIS A 148 -15.43 -24.82 -1.02
C HIS A 148 -15.19 -23.66 -2.00
N ILE A 149 -15.73 -22.47 -1.71
CA ILE A 149 -15.58 -21.27 -2.55
C ILE A 149 -15.36 -20.08 -1.63
N VAL A 150 -14.36 -19.26 -1.96
CA VAL A 150 -14.14 -17.95 -1.33
C VAL A 150 -14.13 -16.87 -2.40
N SER A 151 -15.01 -15.88 -2.25
CA SER A 151 -15.12 -14.72 -3.14
C SER A 151 -14.73 -13.45 -2.41
N LEU A 152 -13.69 -12.75 -2.88
CA LEU A 152 -13.25 -11.49 -2.28
C LEU A 152 -14.01 -10.31 -2.90
N ARG A 153 -14.52 -9.43 -2.03
CA ARG A 153 -15.34 -8.27 -2.39
C ARG A 153 -14.75 -7.02 -1.77
N ARG A 154 -14.40 -6.05 -2.61
CA ARG A 154 -13.97 -4.73 -2.15
C ARG A 154 -15.17 -3.80 -2.09
N HIS A 155 -15.24 -3.03 -1.02
CA HIS A 155 -16.23 -1.99 -0.81
C HIS A 155 -15.51 -0.65 -0.71
N TRP A 156 -15.98 0.36 -1.44
CA TRP A 156 -15.41 1.69 -1.33
C TRP A 156 -16.43 2.81 -1.49
N HIS A 157 -16.11 3.93 -0.89
CA HIS A 157 -16.80 5.19 -1.00
C HIS A 157 -15.77 6.31 -1.13
N VAL A 158 -15.92 7.16 -2.15
CA VAL A 158 -15.03 8.30 -2.36
C VAL A 158 -15.48 9.42 -1.46
N ILE A 159 -14.59 9.88 -0.58
CA ILE A 159 -14.82 11.03 0.28
C ILE A 159 -14.69 12.28 -0.60
N GLU A 160 -15.75 13.07 -0.66
CA GLU A 160 -15.77 14.32 -1.41
C GLU A 160 -14.74 15.32 -0.86
N ASP A 161 -14.25 16.21 -1.73
CA ASP A 161 -13.31 17.26 -1.33
C ASP A 161 -13.97 18.18 -0.29
N PRO A 162 -13.35 18.38 0.89
CA PRO A 162 -13.92 19.23 1.94
C PRO A 162 -14.10 20.69 1.51
N ASN A 163 -13.40 21.16 0.47
CA ASN A 163 -13.57 22.50 -0.09
C ASN A 163 -14.86 22.64 -0.92
N LEU A 164 -15.42 21.52 -1.41
CA LEU A 164 -16.65 21.51 -2.21
C LEU A 164 -17.90 21.40 -1.33
N ALA A 165 -17.81 20.71 -0.20
CA ALA A 165 -18.93 20.53 0.72
C ALA A 165 -18.46 20.45 2.18
N PHE A 166 -18.85 21.44 3.00
CA PHE A 166 -18.67 21.36 4.45
C PHE A 166 -19.72 20.44 5.07
N VAL A 167 -19.26 19.38 5.73
CA VAL A 167 -20.10 18.42 6.46
C VAL A 167 -19.97 18.68 7.96
N PRO A 168 -21.02 19.19 8.64
CA PRO A 168 -20.97 19.41 10.08
C PRO A 168 -20.68 18.12 10.85
N VAL A 169 -19.85 18.19 11.90
CA VAL A 169 -19.59 17.04 12.77
C VAL A 169 -20.91 16.54 13.38
N GLY A 170 -21.20 15.25 13.21
CA GLY A 170 -22.44 14.63 13.70
C GLY A 170 -23.65 14.75 12.76
N SER A 171 -23.50 15.46 11.64
CA SER A 171 -24.49 15.34 10.56
C SER A 171 -24.45 13.91 10.00
N ARG A 172 -25.61 13.25 9.96
CA ARG A 172 -25.81 12.04 9.14
C ARG A 172 -25.81 12.46 7.68
N VAL A 173 -24.72 13.04 7.18
CA VAL A 173 -24.56 13.15 5.73
C VAL A 173 -24.67 11.74 5.21
N LEU A 174 -25.63 11.60 4.29
CA LEU A 174 -26.18 10.38 3.74
C LEU A 174 -25.11 9.30 3.74
N ALA A 175 -25.42 8.14 4.34
CA ALA A 175 -24.63 6.94 4.18
C ALA A 175 -24.53 6.66 2.68
N SER A 176 -23.53 7.25 2.07
CA SER A 176 -23.29 7.17 0.65
C SER A 176 -22.97 5.72 0.40
N ARG A 177 -23.78 5.13 -0.47
CA ARG A 177 -23.79 3.68 -0.67
C ARG A 177 -22.40 3.26 -1.10
N PHE A 178 -21.75 2.40 -0.32
CA PHE A 178 -20.50 1.79 -0.73
C PHE A 178 -20.71 1.10 -2.08
N GLN A 179 -19.86 1.44 -3.04
CA GLN A 179 -19.71 0.67 -4.25
C GLN A 179 -19.10 -0.68 -3.87
N THR A 180 -19.57 -1.75 -4.52
CA THR A 180 -19.14 -3.12 -4.21
C THR A 180 -18.71 -3.81 -5.49
N TYR A 181 -17.58 -4.48 -5.44
CA TYR A 181 -17.07 -5.25 -6.57
C TYR A 181 -16.42 -6.55 -6.10
N ARG A 182 -16.86 -7.68 -6.66
CA ARG A 182 -16.20 -8.98 -6.51
C ARG A 182 -15.08 -9.05 -7.52
N PHE A 183 -13.84 -8.99 -7.04
CA PHE A 183 -12.66 -8.99 -7.90
C PHE A 183 -11.98 -10.35 -8.00
N TYR A 184 -12.30 -11.29 -7.11
CA TYR A 184 -11.68 -12.60 -7.09
C TYR A 184 -12.65 -13.68 -6.60
N ARG A 185 -12.59 -14.86 -7.21
CA ARG A 185 -13.27 -16.09 -6.79
C ARG A 185 -12.24 -17.22 -6.80
N TYR A 186 -12.16 -17.94 -5.69
CA TYR A 186 -11.23 -19.04 -5.49
C TYR A 186 -12.00 -20.29 -5.13
N GLU A 187 -11.64 -21.41 -5.76
CA GLU A 187 -12.13 -22.74 -5.38
C GLU A 187 -11.15 -23.32 -4.38
N VAL A 188 -11.66 -23.66 -3.20
CA VAL A 188 -10.87 -24.11 -2.07
C VAL A 188 -10.63 -25.60 -2.23
N HIS A 189 -9.36 -26.02 -2.20
CA HIS A 189 -8.99 -27.43 -2.18
C HIS A 189 -8.78 -27.89 -0.73
N ALA A 190 -8.89 -29.20 -0.48
CA ALA A 190 -8.74 -29.75 0.88
C ALA A 190 -7.39 -29.39 1.52
N GLU A 191 -6.33 -29.31 0.72
CA GLU A 191 -4.98 -28.90 1.14
C GLU A 191 -4.87 -27.44 1.60
N ASP A 192 -5.79 -26.57 1.16
CA ASP A 192 -5.77 -25.15 1.51
C ASP A 192 -6.29 -24.87 2.93
N VAL A 193 -6.97 -25.85 3.52
CA VAL A 193 -7.65 -25.74 4.82
C VAL A 193 -6.88 -26.45 5.95
N LEU A 194 -5.77 -27.11 5.62
CA LEU A 194 -4.80 -27.69 6.57
C LEU A 194 -3.95 -26.60 7.25
#